data_AF-A0A177JWZ8-F1
#
_entry.id   AF-A0A177JWZ8-F1
#
_cell.length_a   1.000
_cell.length_b   1.000
_cell.length_c   1.000
_cell.angle_alpha   90.00
_cell.angle_beta   90.00
_cell.angle_gamma   90.00
#
_symmetry.space_group_name_H-M   'P 1'
#
loop_
_entity.id
_entity.type
_entity.pdbx_description
1 polymer ?
#
loop_
_entity_poly.entity_id
_entity_poly.type
_entity_poly.pdbx_seq_one_letter_code
_entity_poly.pdbx_strand_id
1 'polypeptide(L)'
;MEPLMDDFDDTLYTVFAGPICPTCATAFAPDQYDDIDDRARCSNCGTAYRIPDDYRPLHPEDAAEYNLMDTPQSVALDQFRADAQRLADTAIRETAGASYELYARRFTEACEPYIDDLDPALRHHAIEIANHHGFIADAEEARAGFGPGLCSFSGIDEDYCHCGRHP
;
A
#
# COMPACT_ATOMS: atom_id res chain seq x y z
N MET A 1 -7.35 43.74 21.19
CA MET A 1 -6.96 43.77 19.77
C MET A 1 -5.46 43.60 19.77
N GLU A 2 -5.00 42.37 19.55
CA GLU A 2 -3.63 41.92 19.25
C GLU A 2 -3.65 40.39 19.45
N PRO A 3 -3.47 39.61 18.37
CA PRO A 3 -2.19 38.94 18.20
C PRO A 3 -1.76 38.86 16.71
N LEU A 4 -0.66 39.50 16.37
CA LEU A 4 0.02 39.37 15.07
C LEU A 4 1.54 39.19 15.23
N MET A 5 2.00 38.81 16.43
CA MET A 5 3.42 38.76 16.80
C MET A 5 3.92 37.37 17.26
N ASP A 6 3.11 36.31 17.18
CA ASP A 6 3.57 34.94 17.47
C ASP A 6 4.02 34.19 16.20
N ASP A 7 3.39 34.45 15.05
CA ASP A 7 3.63 33.70 13.81
C ASP A 7 5.04 33.95 13.20
N PHE A 8 5.57 35.16 13.42
CA PHE A 8 6.86 35.60 12.87
C PHE A 8 8.07 35.02 13.62
N ASP A 9 7.95 34.82 14.93
CA ASP A 9 9.01 34.20 15.75
C ASP A 9 9.09 32.69 15.48
N ASP A 10 7.94 32.02 15.28
CA ASP A 10 7.89 30.61 14.89
C ASP A 10 8.48 30.37 13.48
N THR A 11 8.24 31.27 12.52
CA THR A 11 8.85 31.20 11.18
C THR A 11 10.34 31.53 11.18
N LEU A 12 10.82 32.42 12.06
CA LEU A 12 12.26 32.69 12.18
C LEU A 12 12.97 31.54 12.90
N TYR A 13 12.37 30.99 13.96
CA TYR A 13 12.95 29.86 14.68
C TYR A 13 13.08 28.63 13.78
N THR A 14 12.09 28.35 12.92
CA THR A 14 12.17 27.26 11.92
C THR A 14 13.23 27.51 10.84
N VAL A 15 13.46 28.76 10.43
CA VAL A 15 14.51 29.12 9.45
C VAL A 15 15.92 29.07 10.05
N PHE A 16 16.07 29.34 11.36
CA PHE A 16 17.38 29.37 12.03
C PHE A 16 17.70 28.13 12.89
N ALA A 17 16.75 27.23 13.11
CA ALA A 17 16.98 25.96 13.81
C ALA A 17 17.63 24.90 12.91
N GLY A 18 17.44 24.98 11.59
CA GLY A 18 18.02 24.03 10.64
C GLY A 18 19.53 24.20 10.44
N PRO A 19 20.25 23.14 10.04
CA PRO A 19 21.67 23.24 9.75
C PRO A 19 21.90 24.21 8.57
N ILE A 20 23.00 24.95 8.64
CA ILE A 20 23.40 25.88 7.58
C ILE A 20 24.76 25.46 7.02
N CYS A 21 24.99 25.75 5.75
CA CYS A 21 26.29 25.53 5.14
C CYS A 21 27.37 26.34 5.89
N PRO A 22 28.45 25.73 6.37
CA PRO A 22 29.50 26.43 7.12
C PRO A 22 30.29 27.44 6.29
N THR A 23 30.20 27.35 4.95
CA THR A 23 30.98 28.17 4.02
C THR A 23 30.24 29.41 3.54
N CYS A 24 28.93 29.31 3.28
CA CYS A 24 28.16 30.41 2.69
C CYS A 24 26.86 30.72 3.43
N ALA A 25 26.64 30.09 4.61
CA ALA A 25 25.46 30.26 5.45
C ALA A 25 24.11 30.00 4.74
N THR A 26 24.13 29.31 3.60
CA THR A 26 22.90 28.89 2.91
C THR A 26 22.21 27.82 3.74
N ALA A 27 20.90 27.96 3.92
CA ALA A 27 20.08 26.99 4.64
C ALA A 27 20.15 25.62 3.99
N PHE A 28 20.29 24.58 4.82
CA PHE A 28 20.19 23.21 4.37
C PHE A 28 18.78 22.91 3.90
N ALA A 29 18.68 22.14 2.82
CA ALA A 29 17.44 21.52 2.39
C ALA A 29 17.64 20.00 2.32
N PRO A 30 16.65 19.17 2.69
CA PRO A 30 16.81 17.71 2.78
C PRO A 30 17.30 17.04 1.49
N ASP A 31 16.95 17.60 0.32
CA ASP A 31 17.39 17.15 -1.01
C ASP A 31 18.89 17.34 -1.27
N GLN A 32 19.58 18.11 -0.40
CA GLN A 32 21.01 18.33 -0.47
C GLN A 32 21.81 17.22 0.23
N TYR A 33 21.15 16.31 0.94
CA TYR A 33 21.82 15.22 1.63
C TYR A 33 22.18 14.08 0.67
N ASP A 34 23.43 13.65 0.75
CA ASP A 34 23.96 12.51 0.01
C ASP A 34 24.10 11.33 0.98
N ASP A 35 23.18 10.37 0.87
CA ASP A 35 23.12 9.17 1.73
C ASP A 35 24.35 8.26 1.54
N ILE A 36 25.00 8.32 0.38
CA ILE A 36 26.17 7.49 0.06
C ILE A 36 27.42 8.05 0.75
N ASP A 37 27.59 9.37 0.69
CA ASP A 37 28.75 10.07 1.25
C ASP A 37 28.54 10.51 2.72
N ASP A 38 27.32 10.34 3.27
CA ASP A 38 26.90 10.75 4.61
C ASP A 38 27.13 12.25 4.87
N ARG A 39 26.85 13.08 3.85
CA ARG A 39 27.18 14.50 3.82
C ARG A 39 26.12 15.31 3.08
N ALA A 40 25.87 16.53 3.56
CA ALA A 40 25.11 17.52 2.83
C ALA A 40 25.99 18.26 1.81
N ARG A 41 25.48 18.49 0.61
CA ARG A 41 26.12 19.29 -0.45
C ARG A 41 25.36 20.59 -0.63
N CYS A 42 25.97 21.72 -0.27
CA CYS A 42 25.31 23.01 -0.38
C CYS A 42 24.91 23.33 -1.83
N SER A 43 23.65 23.66 -2.06
CA SER A 43 23.11 24.04 -3.38
C SER A 43 23.72 25.33 -3.96
N ASN A 44 24.25 26.20 -3.10
CA ASN A 44 24.80 27.49 -3.50
C ASN A 44 26.31 27.44 -3.78
N CYS A 45 27.11 26.84 -2.88
CA CYS A 45 28.58 26.83 -3.01
C CYS A 45 29.17 25.45 -3.31
N GLY A 46 28.36 24.39 -3.37
CA GLY A 46 28.80 23.01 -3.66
C GLY A 46 29.66 22.37 -2.56
N THR A 47 29.87 23.05 -1.44
CA THR A 47 30.67 22.50 -0.34
C THR A 47 29.96 21.32 0.30
N ALA A 48 30.67 20.21 0.46
CA ALA A 48 30.22 19.06 1.23
C ALA A 48 30.54 19.26 2.71
N TYR A 49 29.53 19.13 3.57
CA TYR A 49 29.65 19.32 5.02
C TYR A 49 28.81 18.29 5.77
N ARG A 50 29.13 18.08 7.05
CA ARG A 50 28.36 17.20 7.94
C ARG A 50 27.25 18.00 8.60
N ILE A 51 26.07 17.40 8.68
CA ILE A 51 24.95 17.89 9.46
C ILE A 51 24.83 17.06 10.75
N PRO A 52 24.23 17.60 11.83
CA PRO A 52 23.95 16.82 13.03
C PRO A 52 22.98 15.68 12.75
N ASP A 53 23.09 14.58 13.50
CA ASP A 53 22.26 13.38 13.33
C ASP A 53 20.75 13.68 13.42
N ASP A 54 20.35 14.65 14.26
CA ASP A 54 18.94 15.08 14.40
C ASP A 54 18.34 15.70 13.12
N TYR A 55 19.17 16.13 12.17
CA TYR A 55 18.75 16.77 10.92
C TYR A 55 19.04 15.91 9.69
N ARG A 56 19.57 14.70 9.90
CA ARG A 56 19.75 13.71 8.84
C ARG A 56 18.37 13.32 8.30
N PRO A 57 18.10 13.46 7.00
CA PRO A 57 16.89 12.91 6.41
C PRO A 57 16.82 11.43 6.71
N LEU A 58 15.66 10.96 7.17
CA LEU A 58 15.44 9.53 7.35
C LEU A 58 15.65 8.85 5.98
N HIS A 59 16.49 7.82 5.95
CA HIS A 59 16.63 7.02 4.75
C HIS A 59 15.24 6.43 4.42
N PRO A 60 14.84 6.31 3.14
CA PRO A 60 13.52 5.81 2.78
C PRO A 60 13.20 4.42 3.37
N GLU A 61 14.22 3.63 3.72
CA GLU A 61 14.04 2.36 4.45
C GLU A 61 13.77 2.55 5.96
N ASP A 62 14.37 3.56 6.60
CA ASP A 62 14.12 3.90 8.02
C ASP A 62 12.77 4.63 8.20
N ALA A 63 12.32 5.38 7.19
CA ALA A 63 10.99 5.96 7.16
C ALA A 63 9.87 4.89 7.09
N ALA A 64 10.17 3.71 6.55
CA ALA A 64 9.28 2.57 6.60
C ALA A 64 9.22 1.96 8.01
N GLU A 65 10.33 1.99 8.77
CA GLU A 65 10.39 1.50 10.15
C GLU A 65 9.67 2.44 11.14
N TYR A 66 9.60 3.75 10.87
CA TYR A 66 8.86 4.73 11.69
C TYR A 66 7.35 4.85 11.39
N ASN A 67 6.84 4.16 10.36
CA ASN A 67 5.38 4.03 10.14
C ASN A 67 4.76 2.84 10.92
N LEU A 68 5.46 2.33 11.94
CA LEU A 68 4.97 1.32 12.90
C LEU A 68 4.42 1.98 14.18
N MET A 69 3.59 3.01 14.05
CA MET A 69 2.55 3.17 15.07
C MET A 69 1.49 2.14 14.68
N ASP A 70 1.34 1.07 15.48
CA ASP A 70 0.23 0.12 15.39
C ASP A 70 -1.09 0.86 15.62
N THR A 71 -1.53 1.59 14.59
CA THR A 71 -2.85 2.16 14.56
C THR A 71 -3.84 1.01 14.45
N PRO A 72 -5.04 1.11 15.04
CA PRO A 72 -6.07 0.10 14.83
C PRO A 72 -6.34 -0.18 13.35
N GLN A 73 -6.14 0.84 12.49
CA GLN A 73 -6.26 0.72 11.04
C GLN A 73 -5.14 -0.12 10.39
N SER A 74 -3.87 0.11 10.75
CA SER A 74 -2.76 -0.68 10.20
C SER A 74 -2.83 -2.14 10.63
N VAL A 75 -3.14 -2.39 11.92
CA VAL A 75 -3.34 -3.75 12.45
C VAL A 75 -4.51 -4.46 11.73
N ALA A 76 -5.61 -3.75 11.48
CA ALA A 76 -6.76 -4.31 10.76
C ALA A 76 -6.40 -4.67 9.30
N LEU A 77 -5.62 -3.82 8.62
CA LEU A 77 -5.16 -4.11 7.25
C LEU A 77 -4.15 -5.25 7.20
N ASP A 78 -3.25 -5.36 8.17
CA ASP A 78 -2.31 -6.49 8.26
C ASP A 78 -3.04 -7.81 8.53
N GLN A 79 -4.03 -7.79 9.42
CA GLN A 79 -4.91 -8.93 9.62
C GLN A 79 -5.65 -9.30 8.33
N PHE A 80 -6.19 -8.30 7.61
CA PHE A 80 -6.85 -8.54 6.32
C PHE A 80 -5.89 -9.14 5.29
N ARG A 81 -4.62 -8.70 5.21
CA ARG A 81 -3.61 -9.30 4.33
C ARG A 81 -3.42 -10.79 4.64
N ALA A 82 -3.30 -11.13 5.91
CA ALA A 82 -3.17 -12.52 6.34
C ALA A 82 -4.42 -13.35 6.01
N ASP A 83 -5.61 -12.76 6.18
CA ASP A 83 -6.88 -13.39 5.84
C ASP A 83 -7.00 -13.62 4.33
N ALA A 84 -6.72 -12.62 3.51
CA ALA A 84 -6.73 -12.70 2.05
C ALA A 84 -5.76 -13.76 1.54
N GLN A 85 -4.52 -13.82 2.06
CA GLN A 85 -3.57 -14.87 1.68
C GLN A 85 -4.12 -16.27 2.01
N ARG A 86 -4.73 -16.46 3.18
CA ARG A 86 -5.31 -17.75 3.57
C ARG A 86 -6.48 -18.15 2.67
N LEU A 87 -7.32 -17.19 2.28
CA LEU A 87 -8.44 -17.41 1.36
C LEU A 87 -7.92 -17.77 -0.03
N ALA A 88 -6.88 -17.11 -0.52
CA ALA A 88 -6.22 -17.45 -1.78
C ALA A 88 -5.65 -18.87 -1.75
N ASP A 89 -4.93 -19.25 -0.68
CA ASP A 89 -4.38 -20.61 -0.53
C ASP A 89 -5.48 -21.68 -0.44
N THR A 90 -6.63 -21.34 0.15
CA THR A 90 -7.80 -22.22 0.19
C THR A 90 -8.41 -22.36 -1.21
N ALA A 91 -8.62 -21.25 -1.91
CA ALA A 91 -9.17 -21.24 -3.26
C ALA A 91 -8.27 -22.02 -4.24
N ILE A 92 -6.95 -21.90 -4.16
CA ILE A 92 -5.99 -22.69 -4.97
C ILE A 92 -6.18 -24.20 -4.72
N ARG A 93 -6.36 -24.60 -3.46
CA ARG A 93 -6.56 -26.01 -3.09
C ARG A 93 -7.91 -26.54 -3.56
N GLU A 94 -8.97 -25.74 -3.43
CA GLU A 94 -10.32 -26.12 -3.85
C GLU A 94 -10.48 -26.19 -5.37
N THR A 95 -9.78 -25.31 -6.11
CA THR A 95 -9.80 -25.36 -7.57
C THR A 95 -8.89 -26.43 -8.15
N ALA A 96 -7.91 -26.93 -7.39
CA ALA A 96 -7.04 -28.05 -7.75
C ALA A 96 -6.41 -27.93 -9.17
N GLY A 97 -6.10 -26.71 -9.61
CA GLY A 97 -5.54 -26.45 -10.95
C GLY A 97 -6.58 -26.32 -12.07
N ALA A 98 -7.85 -26.10 -11.75
CA ALA A 98 -8.87 -25.64 -12.68
C ALA A 98 -8.56 -24.23 -13.22
N SER A 99 -9.50 -23.64 -13.97
CA SER A 99 -9.28 -22.35 -14.63
C SER A 99 -9.05 -21.20 -13.64
N TYR A 100 -8.31 -20.18 -14.07
CA TYR A 100 -8.03 -19.00 -13.25
C TYR A 100 -9.32 -18.25 -12.88
N GLU A 101 -10.30 -18.22 -13.76
CA GLU A 101 -11.60 -17.59 -13.53
C GLU A 101 -12.38 -18.28 -12.41
N LEU A 102 -12.23 -19.60 -12.27
CA LEU A 102 -12.87 -20.34 -11.17
C LEU A 102 -12.21 -20.00 -9.85
N TYR A 103 -10.88 -19.89 -9.86
CA TYR A 103 -10.11 -19.44 -8.71
C TYR A 103 -10.52 -18.02 -8.30
N ALA A 104 -10.50 -17.07 -9.24
CA ALA A 104 -10.82 -15.66 -8.99
C ALA A 104 -12.23 -15.51 -8.44
N ARG A 105 -13.21 -16.25 -8.97
CA ARG A 105 -14.58 -16.25 -8.45
C ARG A 105 -14.66 -16.81 -7.03
N ARG A 106 -14.05 -17.97 -6.76
CA ARG A 106 -14.07 -18.58 -5.42
C ARG A 106 -13.39 -17.69 -4.38
N PHE A 107 -12.27 -17.08 -4.76
CA PHE A 107 -11.58 -16.12 -3.92
C PHE A 107 -12.44 -14.88 -3.65
N THR A 108 -13.05 -14.31 -4.69
CA THR A 108 -13.94 -13.14 -4.58
C THR A 108 -15.14 -13.42 -3.67
N GLU A 109 -15.87 -14.52 -3.91
CA GLU A 109 -17.00 -14.95 -3.08
C GLU A 109 -16.61 -15.11 -1.60
N ALA A 110 -15.41 -15.61 -1.32
CA ALA A 110 -14.93 -15.82 0.04
C ALA A 110 -14.39 -14.52 0.70
N CYS A 111 -13.88 -13.58 -0.10
CA CYS A 111 -13.25 -12.35 0.38
C CYS A 111 -14.25 -11.20 0.60
N GLU A 112 -15.34 -11.14 -0.18
CA GLU A 112 -16.38 -10.11 -0.08
C GLU A 112 -16.86 -9.85 1.37
N PRO A 113 -17.22 -10.86 2.19
CA PRO A 113 -17.67 -10.63 3.56
C PRO A 113 -16.60 -9.96 4.44
N TYR A 114 -15.33 -10.29 4.23
CA TYR A 114 -14.22 -9.70 5.00
C TYR A 114 -14.01 -8.23 4.64
N ILE A 115 -14.24 -7.85 3.38
CA ILE A 115 -14.19 -6.45 2.95
C ILE A 115 -15.41 -5.68 3.48
N ASP A 116 -16.58 -6.31 3.52
CA ASP A 116 -17.80 -5.69 4.03
C ASP A 116 -17.80 -5.49 5.55
N ASP A 117 -17.11 -6.35 6.30
CA ASP A 117 -16.98 -6.21 7.75
C ASP A 117 -15.94 -5.15 8.17
N LEU A 118 -15.08 -4.70 7.24
CA LEU A 118 -14.09 -3.65 7.49
C LEU A 118 -14.73 -2.25 7.55
N ASP A 119 -14.05 -1.37 8.31
CA ASP A 119 -14.34 0.05 8.35
C ASP A 119 -14.39 0.62 6.91
N PRO A 120 -15.46 1.35 6.52
CA PRO A 120 -15.59 1.96 5.21
C PRO A 120 -14.34 2.73 4.73
N ALA A 121 -13.61 3.38 5.64
CA ALA A 121 -12.39 4.11 5.31
C ALA A 121 -11.25 3.20 4.84
N LEU A 122 -11.25 1.92 5.23
CA LEU A 122 -10.20 0.93 4.91
C LEU A 122 -10.54 0.05 3.72
N ARG A 123 -11.80 0.02 3.28
CA ARG A 123 -12.26 -0.86 2.20
C ARG A 123 -11.51 -0.63 0.90
N HIS A 124 -11.16 0.62 0.57
CA HIS A 124 -10.38 0.91 -0.63
C HIS A 124 -9.03 0.18 -0.62
N HIS A 125 -8.29 0.27 0.49
CA HIS A 125 -7.01 -0.43 0.65
C HIS A 125 -7.18 -1.95 0.73
N ALA A 126 -8.24 -2.44 1.36
CA ALA A 126 -8.56 -3.86 1.39
C ALA A 126 -8.84 -4.42 -0.03
N ILE A 127 -9.57 -3.67 -0.86
CA ILE A 127 -9.80 -4.02 -2.26
C ILE A 127 -8.49 -4.04 -3.04
N GLU A 128 -7.59 -3.06 -2.85
CA GLU A 128 -6.26 -3.07 -3.48
C GLU A 128 -5.43 -4.31 -3.10
N ILE A 129 -5.46 -4.69 -1.83
CA ILE A 129 -4.81 -5.92 -1.33
C ILE A 129 -5.44 -7.16 -1.99
N ALA A 130 -6.78 -7.24 -2.00
CA ALA A 130 -7.49 -8.39 -2.54
C ALA A 130 -7.31 -8.53 -4.06
N ASN A 131 -7.22 -7.41 -4.80
CA ASN A 131 -6.94 -7.40 -6.24
C ASN A 131 -5.60 -8.07 -6.58
N HIS A 132 -4.60 -7.99 -5.70
CA HIS A 132 -3.33 -8.69 -5.88
C HIS A 132 -3.50 -10.22 -5.92
N HIS A 133 -4.55 -10.73 -5.28
CA HIS A 133 -4.90 -12.15 -5.25
C HIS A 133 -5.96 -12.54 -6.29
N GLY A 134 -6.41 -11.61 -7.14
CA GLY A 134 -7.41 -11.88 -8.18
C GLY A 134 -8.86 -11.63 -7.77
N PHE A 135 -9.09 -10.75 -6.78
CA PHE A 135 -10.43 -10.25 -6.45
C PHE A 135 -11.08 -9.55 -7.65
N ILE A 136 -12.38 -9.75 -7.85
CA ILE A 136 -13.17 -9.09 -8.88
C ILE A 136 -14.02 -8.01 -8.21
N ALA A 137 -13.61 -6.75 -8.31
CA ALA A 137 -14.32 -5.63 -7.68
C ALA A 137 -15.60 -5.23 -8.41
N ASP A 138 -15.71 -5.54 -9.72
CA ASP A 138 -16.90 -5.25 -10.51
C ASP A 138 -17.95 -6.37 -10.35
N ALA A 139 -19.11 -6.02 -9.80
CA ALA A 139 -20.17 -6.99 -9.53
C ALA A 139 -20.84 -7.56 -10.79
N GLU A 140 -20.73 -6.89 -11.94
CA GLU A 140 -21.22 -7.39 -13.23
C GLU A 140 -20.23 -8.41 -13.81
N GLU A 141 -18.93 -8.12 -13.74
CA GLU A 141 -17.86 -9.04 -14.09
C GLU A 141 -17.87 -10.30 -13.22
N ALA A 142 -18.05 -10.16 -11.90
CA ALA A 142 -18.17 -11.30 -10.99
C ALA A 142 -19.37 -12.20 -11.33
N ARG A 143 -20.44 -11.64 -11.93
CA ARG A 143 -21.64 -12.36 -12.35
C ARG A 143 -21.61 -12.85 -13.80
N ALA A 144 -20.69 -12.36 -14.63
CA ALA A 144 -20.62 -12.68 -16.05
C ALA A 144 -20.31 -14.17 -16.32
N GLY A 145 -19.85 -14.91 -15.31
CA GLY A 145 -19.53 -16.33 -15.43
C GLY A 145 -18.30 -16.56 -16.33
N PHE A 146 -18.14 -17.79 -16.82
CA PHE A 146 -17.00 -18.18 -17.66
C PHE A 146 -17.18 -17.82 -19.15
N GLY A 147 -18.36 -17.36 -19.54
CA GLY A 147 -18.73 -17.16 -20.94
C GLY A 147 -19.44 -18.37 -21.56
N PRO A 148 -19.91 -18.23 -22.82
CA PRO A 148 -20.69 -19.25 -23.50
C PRO A 148 -19.86 -20.52 -23.80
N GLY A 149 -20.44 -21.70 -23.61
CA GLY A 149 -19.80 -23.00 -23.87
C GLY A 149 -18.93 -23.51 -22.73
N LEU A 150 -18.82 -22.78 -21.62
CA LEU A 150 -18.12 -23.22 -20.41
C LEU A 150 -19.11 -23.43 -19.26
N CYS A 151 -18.92 -24.52 -18.53
CA CYS A 151 -19.69 -24.88 -17.35
C CYS A 151 -19.64 -23.77 -16.31
N SER A 152 -20.80 -23.23 -15.94
CA SER A 152 -20.92 -22.19 -14.91
C SER A 152 -20.43 -22.62 -13.52
N PHE A 153 -20.31 -23.92 -13.25
CA PHE A 153 -19.81 -24.45 -11.98
C PHE A 153 -18.30 -24.70 -11.97
N SER A 154 -17.73 -25.21 -13.07
CA SER A 154 -16.34 -25.70 -13.13
C SER A 154 -15.42 -24.92 -14.07
N GLY A 155 -15.97 -24.07 -14.94
CA GLY A 155 -15.22 -23.36 -15.98
C GLY A 155 -14.68 -24.26 -17.10
N ILE A 156 -14.97 -25.56 -17.08
CA ILE A 156 -14.62 -26.53 -18.12
C ILE A 156 -15.66 -26.47 -19.22
N ASP A 157 -15.24 -26.68 -20.47
CA ASP A 157 -16.14 -26.85 -21.62
C ASP A 157 -17.31 -27.79 -21.28
N GLU A 158 -18.54 -27.34 -21.56
CA GLU A 158 -19.77 -28.03 -21.18
C GLU A 158 -19.83 -29.47 -21.73
N ASP A 159 -19.26 -29.71 -22.92
CA ASP A 159 -19.23 -31.03 -23.57
C ASP A 159 -18.27 -32.01 -22.87
N TYR A 160 -17.30 -31.48 -22.12
CA TYR A 160 -16.28 -32.25 -21.40
C TYR A 160 -16.46 -32.20 -19.87
N CYS A 161 -17.45 -31.44 -19.39
CA CYS A 161 -17.66 -31.24 -17.97
C CYS A 161 -18.50 -32.37 -17.36
N HIS A 162 -17.90 -33.09 -16.40
CA HIS A 162 -18.58 -34.20 -15.71
C HIS A 162 -19.40 -33.77 -14.48
N CYS A 163 -19.80 -32.50 -14.37
CA CYS A 163 -20.54 -32.02 -13.20
C CYS A 163 -22.01 -32.48 -13.16
N GLY A 164 -22.51 -33.11 -14.22
CA GLY A 164 -23.88 -33.62 -14.32
C GLY A 164 -24.97 -32.55 -14.46
N ARG A 165 -24.59 -31.32 -14.81
CA ARG A 165 -25.52 -30.18 -15.03
C ARG A 165 -25.67 -29.77 -16.49
N HIS A 166 -25.01 -30.46 -17.41
CA HIS A 166 -25.08 -30.25 -18.86
C HIS A 166 -25.75 -31.48 -19.50
N PRO A 167 -26.48 -31.31 -20.62
CA PRO A 167 -27.17 -32.40 -21.31
C PRO A 167 -26.22 -33.46 -21.90
#